data_AF-A0A536BHT5-F1
#
_entry.id   AF-A0A536BHT5-F1
#
_cell.length_a   1.000
_cell.length_b   1.000
_cell.length_c   1.000
_cell.angle_alpha   90.00
_cell.angle_beta   90.00
_cell.angle_gamma   90.00
#
_symmetry.space_group_name_H-M   'P 1'
#
loop_
_entity.id
_entity.type
_entity.pdbx_description
1 polymer ?
#
loop_
_entity_poly.entity_id
_entity_poly.type
_entity_poly.pdbx_seq_one_letter_code
_entity_poly.pdbx_strand_id
1 'polypeptide(L)'
;ELAGVSVDLPYLQQVSRELYEQLQRLDQEIADVAHGPINVNSPQQLARFLFEDLNLPGGRKTKSGYSTDANVLEGLRDQHPVVPKILEFRQLSKLKGTYVDALPLLVDAKTHRVHTSFNQTVAATGRLSSSDPNLQNIPIRTEVGQKVRRAFIPGRPGDVLLSADYSQIELRVLAHMTDDPVLVDAFARGEDIHARTAAEVFAIPQDQVTANQRRLAKVVNFGLFYGLSDFGLARDTGMSTEEARIFIDAYFRAYNRVREFLEGIKMQAREQGYVETLLHRRRYIQDIRSPNRMLRQGAERIAINMPVQGSAADIMKLAMIRLQQYLREQGLQSRMILTVHDELVFEVPPGERERLIDVVPDLMATAYPMKVPLQVDLKLGPNWQDMERVRLVAAKA
;
A
#
# COMPACT_ATOMS: atom_id res chain seq x y z
N GLU A 1 -14.56 -7.95 12.45
CA GLU A 1 -14.78 -6.94 13.51
C GLU A 1 -14.96 -7.60 14.87
N LEU A 2 -16.07 -8.30 15.14
CA LEU A 2 -16.33 -8.96 16.44
C LEU A 2 -15.28 -10.01 16.85
N ALA A 3 -14.61 -10.66 15.90
CA ALA A 3 -13.52 -11.57 16.21
C ALA A 3 -12.32 -10.86 16.85
N GLY A 4 -12.06 -9.59 16.47
CA GLY A 4 -10.90 -8.81 16.89
C GLY A 4 -9.56 -9.42 16.49
N VAL A 5 -8.48 -8.70 16.79
CA VAL A 5 -7.10 -9.20 16.66
C VAL A 5 -6.40 -9.10 18.02
N SER A 6 -5.60 -10.12 18.35
CA SER A 6 -4.82 -10.12 19.59
C SER A 6 -3.50 -9.38 19.42
N VAL A 7 -3.08 -8.69 20.49
CA VAL A 7 -1.82 -7.96 20.55
C VAL A 7 -1.02 -8.37 21.78
N ASP A 8 0.30 -8.48 21.63
CA ASP A 8 1.24 -8.79 22.70
C ASP A 8 1.51 -7.53 23.54
N LEU A 9 0.77 -7.38 24.64
CA LEU A 9 0.85 -6.21 25.53
C LEU A 9 2.22 -6.07 26.22
N PRO A 10 2.81 -7.11 26.82
CA PRO A 10 4.17 -7.02 27.38
C PRO A 10 5.20 -6.54 26.36
N TYR A 11 5.14 -7.09 25.14
CA TYR A 11 6.06 -6.69 24.08
C TYR A 11 5.84 -5.22 23.65
N LEU A 12 4.59 -4.76 23.49
CA LEU A 12 4.32 -3.35 23.18
C LEU A 12 4.83 -2.40 24.28
N GLN A 13 4.73 -2.79 25.55
CA GLN A 13 5.28 -1.99 26.66
C GLN A 13 6.81 -1.91 26.59
N GLN A 14 7.48 -3.00 26.24
CA GLN A 14 8.93 -2.99 26.01
C GLN A 14 9.29 -2.03 24.86
N VAL A 15 8.64 -2.16 23.70
CA VAL A 15 8.85 -1.30 22.54
C VAL A 15 8.58 0.17 22.88
N SER A 16 7.56 0.45 23.69
CA SER A 16 7.24 1.82 24.15
C SER A 16 8.41 2.46 24.91
N ARG A 17 9.08 1.69 25.79
CA ARG A 17 10.26 2.15 26.53
C ARG A 17 11.46 2.39 25.62
N GLU A 18 11.74 1.45 24.72
CA GLU A 18 12.83 1.59 23.73
C GLU A 18 12.65 2.85 22.87
N LEU A 19 11.44 3.08 22.36
CA LEU A 19 11.15 4.27 21.55
C LEU A 19 11.21 5.56 22.35
N TYR A 20 10.84 5.53 23.63
CA TYR A 20 10.95 6.69 24.51
C TYR A 20 12.42 7.10 24.68
N GLU A 21 13.31 6.16 24.94
CA GLU A 21 14.75 6.42 25.08
C GLU A 21 15.36 6.96 23.77
N GLN A 22 14.97 6.39 22.62
CA GLN A 22 15.42 6.88 21.31
C GLN A 22 14.94 8.31 21.03
N LEU A 23 13.67 8.61 21.33
CA LEU A 23 13.11 9.94 21.16
C LEU A 23 13.80 10.97 22.06
N GLN A 24 14.12 10.63 23.31
CA GLN A 24 14.86 11.53 24.20
C GLN A 24 16.25 11.86 23.67
N ARG A 25 16.97 10.87 23.13
CA ARG A 25 18.29 11.09 22.52
C ARG A 25 18.19 12.02 21.32
N LEU A 26 17.24 11.76 20.40
CA LEU A 26 17.02 12.60 19.22
C LEU A 26 16.60 14.02 19.61
N ASP A 27 15.75 14.17 20.63
CA ASP A 27 15.32 15.49 21.12
C ASP A 27 16.50 16.30 21.64
N GLN A 28 17.40 15.66 22.42
CA GLN A 28 18.62 16.30 22.90
C GLN A 28 19.57 16.67 21.74
N GLU A 29 19.80 15.76 20.80
CA GLU A 29 20.66 16.02 19.64
C GLU A 29 20.13 17.16 18.76
N ILE A 30 18.80 17.26 18.61
CA ILE A 30 18.16 18.36 17.88
C ILE A 30 18.28 19.67 18.68
N ALA A 31 18.07 19.63 20.00
CA ALA A 31 18.19 20.80 20.87
C ALA A 31 19.62 21.36 20.91
N ASP A 32 20.64 20.50 20.88
CA ASP A 32 22.05 20.89 20.85
C ASP A 32 22.38 21.68 19.57
N VAL A 33 21.84 21.24 18.43
CA VAL A 33 21.97 21.93 17.14
C VAL A 33 21.15 23.22 17.09
N ALA A 34 19.98 23.23 17.72
CA ALA A 34 19.12 24.41 17.81
C ALA A 34 19.59 25.44 18.86
N HIS A 35 20.64 25.11 19.63
CA HIS A 35 21.12 25.91 20.76
C HIS A 35 20.00 26.25 21.78
N GLY A 36 19.05 25.33 21.95
CA GLY A 36 17.89 25.50 22.83
C GLY A 36 16.80 24.47 22.58
N PRO A 37 15.83 24.35 23.50
CA PRO A 37 14.73 23.39 23.35
C PRO A 37 13.81 23.79 22.19
N ILE A 38 13.45 22.81 21.36
CA ILE A 38 12.51 22.99 20.26
C ILE A 38 11.47 21.88 20.25
N ASN A 39 10.19 22.24 20.12
CA ASN A 39 9.15 21.24 19.93
C ASN A 39 9.10 20.80 18.45
N VAL A 40 9.74 19.68 18.14
CA VAL A 40 9.80 19.08 16.79
C VAL A 40 8.42 18.73 16.22
N ASN A 41 7.45 18.48 17.10
CA ASN A 41 6.05 18.21 16.73
C ASN A 41 5.24 19.48 16.46
N SER A 42 5.75 20.67 16.81
CA SER A 42 5.11 21.95 16.48
C SER A 42 5.56 22.44 15.10
N PRO A 43 4.68 22.46 14.07
CA PRO A 43 5.06 22.87 12.73
C PRO A 43 5.57 24.32 12.68
N GLN A 44 5.06 25.20 13.53
CA GLN A 44 5.46 26.61 13.59
C GLN A 44 6.86 26.78 14.18
N GLN A 45 7.15 26.12 15.31
CA GLN A 45 8.49 26.19 15.91
C GLN A 45 9.53 25.56 14.99
N LEU A 46 9.20 24.41 14.40
CA LEU A 46 10.10 23.74 13.45
C LEU A 46 10.33 24.57 12.18
N ALA A 47 9.28 25.19 11.63
CA ALA A 47 9.41 26.05 10.46
C ALA A 47 10.33 27.25 10.73
N ARG A 48 10.17 27.91 11.88
CA ARG A 48 11.04 29.01 12.30
C ARG A 48 12.49 28.55 12.40
N PHE A 49 12.74 27.45 13.10
CA PHE A 49 14.08 26.92 13.25
C PHE A 49 14.75 26.60 11.90
N LEU A 50 14.04 25.90 11.01
CA LEU A 50 14.61 25.47 9.74
C LEU A 50 14.84 26.62 8.75
N PHE A 51 13.90 27.57 8.66
CA PHE A 51 13.89 28.57 7.59
C PHE A 51 14.29 29.97 8.03
N GLU A 52 14.23 30.28 9.33
CA GLU A 52 14.67 31.57 9.88
C GLU A 52 16.02 31.41 10.58
N ASP A 53 16.14 30.47 11.52
CA ASP A 53 17.36 30.34 12.33
C ASP A 53 18.50 29.67 11.54
N LEU A 54 18.21 28.56 10.85
CA LEU A 54 19.18 27.85 9.97
C LEU A 54 19.23 28.38 8.54
N ASN A 55 18.29 29.25 8.16
CA ASN A 55 18.19 29.86 6.83
C ASN A 55 18.26 28.84 5.67
N LEU A 56 17.63 27.67 5.82
CA LEU A 56 17.64 26.63 4.77
C LEU A 56 16.82 27.08 3.54
N PRO A 57 17.27 26.75 2.31
CA PRO A 57 16.54 27.08 1.10
C PRO A 57 15.26 26.23 0.97
N GLY A 58 14.32 26.63 0.11
CA GLY A 58 13.24 25.74 -0.35
C GLY A 58 11.97 25.64 0.51
N GLY A 59 11.77 26.54 1.47
CA GLY A 59 10.53 26.59 2.24
C GLY A 59 9.28 26.85 1.37
N ARG A 60 8.48 25.82 1.10
CA ARG A 60 7.19 25.99 0.43
C ARG A 60 6.22 26.70 1.37
N LYS A 61 5.86 27.95 1.06
CA LYS A 61 4.87 28.69 1.84
C LYS A 61 3.46 28.14 1.61
N THR A 62 2.77 27.86 2.70
CA THR A 62 1.33 27.59 2.76
C THR A 62 0.61 28.83 3.32
N LYS A 63 -0.72 28.76 3.41
CA LYS A 63 -1.52 29.84 4.04
C LYS A 63 -1.15 30.10 5.51
N SER A 64 -0.48 29.15 6.18
CA SER A 64 -0.16 29.19 7.61
C SER A 64 1.35 29.29 7.92
N GLY A 65 2.21 29.55 6.93
CA GLY A 65 3.67 29.62 7.10
C GLY A 65 4.41 28.64 6.20
N TYR A 66 5.68 28.33 6.52
CA TYR A 66 6.43 27.33 5.76
C TYR A 66 5.93 25.92 6.05
N SER A 67 5.76 25.09 5.01
CA SER A 67 5.49 23.65 5.18
C SER A 67 6.73 22.95 5.73
N THR A 68 6.51 22.09 6.71
CA THR A 68 7.51 21.14 7.22
C THR A 68 7.08 19.70 6.95
N ASP A 69 6.27 19.45 5.92
CA ASP A 69 5.82 18.10 5.60
C ASP A 69 6.99 17.20 5.20
N ALA A 70 6.83 15.88 5.36
CA ALA A 70 7.89 14.90 5.07
C ALA A 70 8.53 15.10 3.68
N ASN A 71 7.73 15.39 2.64
CA ASN A 71 8.27 15.63 1.28
C ASN A 71 9.15 16.89 1.20
N VAL A 72 8.84 17.94 1.95
CA VAL A 72 9.67 19.16 1.99
C VAL A 72 10.97 18.83 2.72
N LEU A 73 10.88 18.17 3.88
CA LEU A 73 12.03 17.79 4.68
C LEU A 73 12.96 16.80 3.95
N GLU A 74 12.43 15.83 3.20
CA GLU A 74 13.24 14.92 2.37
C GLU A 74 14.02 15.68 1.29
N GLY A 75 13.43 16.73 0.69
CA GLY A 75 14.15 17.60 -0.24
C GLY A 75 15.25 18.44 0.42
N LEU A 76 15.23 18.57 1.75
CA LEU A 76 16.22 19.30 2.55
C LEU A 76 17.19 18.36 3.29
N ARG A 77 17.08 17.05 3.07
CA ARG A 77 17.80 16.03 3.83
C ARG A 77 19.32 16.24 3.82
N ASP A 78 19.86 16.63 2.66
CA ASP A 78 21.29 16.82 2.46
C ASP A 78 21.75 18.27 2.75
N GLN A 79 20.82 19.17 3.09
CA GLN A 79 21.13 20.58 3.35
C GLN A 79 21.63 20.81 4.78
N HIS A 80 21.22 19.98 5.74
CA HIS A 80 21.67 20.11 7.13
C HIS A 80 21.55 18.77 7.90
N PRO A 81 22.54 18.39 8.74
CA PRO A 81 22.54 17.13 9.48
C PRO A 81 21.38 16.98 10.49
N VAL A 82 20.70 18.07 10.84
CA VAL A 82 19.53 18.06 11.73
C VAL A 82 18.26 17.57 11.04
N VAL A 83 18.16 17.73 9.71
CA VAL A 83 16.95 17.37 8.95
C VAL A 83 16.68 15.86 8.99
N PRO A 84 17.68 14.98 8.76
CA PRO A 84 17.50 13.54 8.98
C PRO A 84 17.02 13.18 10.39
N LYS A 85 17.56 13.83 11.43
CA LYS A 85 17.17 13.59 12.83
C LYS A 85 15.73 13.98 13.11
N ILE A 86 15.28 15.11 12.54
CA ILE A 86 13.88 15.58 12.64
C ILE A 86 12.92 14.62 11.94
N LEU A 87 13.30 14.14 10.74
CA LEU A 87 12.53 13.13 10.00
C LEU A 87 12.37 11.84 10.82
N GLU A 88 13.47 11.36 11.39
CA GLU A 88 13.50 10.19 12.26
C GLU A 88 12.64 10.40 13.52
N PHE A 89 12.82 11.51 14.24
CA PHE A 89 12.04 11.84 15.43
C PHE A 89 10.53 11.82 15.14
N ARG A 90 10.09 12.48 14.06
CA ARG A 90 8.67 12.53 13.70
C ARG A 90 8.11 11.16 13.33
N GLN A 91 8.92 10.35 12.64
CA GLN A 91 8.54 8.98 12.30
C GLN A 91 8.36 8.12 13.56
N LEU A 92 9.34 8.14 14.47
CA LEU A 92 9.30 7.40 15.73
C LEU A 92 8.15 7.88 16.63
N SER A 93 8.00 9.20 16.79
CA SER A 93 6.96 9.81 17.61
C SER A 93 5.56 9.44 17.11
N LYS A 94 5.34 9.50 15.79
CA LYS A 94 4.07 9.09 15.18
C LYS A 94 3.80 7.60 15.40
N LEU A 95 4.79 6.73 15.17
CA LEU A 95 4.63 5.28 15.35
C LEU A 95 4.33 4.92 16.82
N LYS A 96 5.07 5.55 17.75
CA LYS A 96 4.87 5.37 19.18
C LYS A 96 3.46 5.79 19.59
N GLY A 97 3.06 7.01 19.27
CA GLY A 97 1.75 7.55 19.68
C GLY A 97 0.57 6.88 18.99
N THR A 98 0.68 6.57 17.69
CA THR A 98 -0.45 6.03 16.91
C THR A 98 -0.67 4.54 17.14
N TYR A 99 0.40 3.78 17.39
CA TYR A 99 0.32 2.33 17.47
C TYR A 99 0.78 1.80 18.84
N VAL A 100 2.01 2.09 19.24
CA VAL A 100 2.63 1.42 20.40
C VAL A 100 1.93 1.79 21.71
N ASP A 101 1.61 3.07 21.92
CA ASP A 101 0.93 3.53 23.13
C ASP A 101 -0.59 3.44 23.02
N ALA A 102 -1.14 3.61 21.82
CA ALA A 102 -2.59 3.63 21.62
C ALA A 102 -3.22 2.22 21.58
N LEU A 103 -2.59 1.23 20.93
CA LEU A 103 -3.18 -0.11 20.80
C LEU A 103 -3.47 -0.76 22.16
N PRO A 104 -2.58 -0.69 23.18
CA PRO A 104 -2.89 -1.21 24.52
C PRO A 104 -4.15 -0.62 25.15
N LEU A 105 -4.41 0.67 24.92
CA LEU A 105 -5.59 1.36 25.44
C LEU A 105 -6.88 0.99 24.71
N LEU A 106 -6.76 0.42 23.51
CA LEU A 106 -7.87 0.00 22.65
C LEU A 106 -8.20 -1.49 22.77
N VAL A 107 -7.49 -2.23 23.64
CA VAL A 107 -7.80 -3.63 23.92
C VAL A 107 -9.09 -3.70 24.75
N ASP A 108 -10.08 -4.40 24.22
CA ASP A 108 -11.32 -4.64 24.94
C ASP A 108 -11.08 -5.58 26.13
N ALA A 109 -11.60 -5.19 27.30
CA ALA A 109 -11.33 -5.87 28.56
C ALA A 109 -11.97 -7.27 28.66
N LYS A 110 -12.98 -7.58 27.84
CA LYS A 110 -13.69 -8.87 27.89
C LYS A 110 -13.08 -9.89 26.94
N THR A 111 -12.70 -9.45 25.75
CA THR A 111 -12.16 -10.28 24.68
C THR A 111 -10.64 -10.33 24.66
N HIS A 112 -9.98 -9.37 25.32
CA HIS A 112 -8.54 -9.15 25.26
C HIS A 112 -8.02 -8.95 23.83
N ARG A 113 -8.83 -8.30 22.98
CA ARG A 113 -8.55 -8.07 21.57
C ARG A 113 -8.82 -6.62 21.18
N VAL A 114 -8.18 -6.19 20.09
CA VAL A 114 -8.45 -4.92 19.43
C VAL A 114 -9.51 -5.13 18.36
N HIS A 115 -10.56 -4.31 18.37
CA HIS A 115 -11.68 -4.41 17.44
C HIS A 115 -11.73 -3.17 16.54
N THR A 116 -11.24 -3.32 15.30
CA THR A 116 -11.41 -2.29 14.28
C THR A 116 -12.81 -2.29 13.67
N SER A 117 -13.23 -1.15 13.13
CA SER A 117 -14.42 -0.99 12.29
C SER A 117 -14.02 -0.89 10.81
N PHE A 118 -14.57 -1.75 9.96
CA PHE A 118 -14.39 -1.73 8.51
C PHE A 118 -15.55 -0.99 7.84
N ASN A 119 -15.27 0.23 7.42
CA ASN A 119 -16.23 1.07 6.72
C ASN A 119 -16.33 0.66 5.26
N GLN A 120 -17.52 0.26 4.81
CA GLN A 120 -17.76 -0.18 3.44
C GLN A 120 -18.14 0.95 2.47
N THR A 121 -18.50 2.12 2.98
CA THR A 121 -19.13 3.22 2.24
C THR A 121 -18.28 4.50 2.18
N VAL A 122 -17.02 4.45 2.65
CA VAL A 122 -16.14 5.63 2.73
C VAL A 122 -15.30 5.82 1.46
N ALA A 123 -14.57 4.80 1.04
CA ALA A 123 -13.68 4.93 -0.12
C ALA A 123 -14.48 4.91 -1.43
N ALA A 124 -14.36 5.96 -2.24
CA ALA A 124 -15.04 6.09 -3.54
C ALA A 124 -14.65 5.00 -4.56
N THR A 125 -13.54 4.29 -4.33
CA THR A 125 -13.10 3.14 -5.15
C THR A 125 -13.75 1.83 -4.71
N GLY A 126 -14.53 1.81 -3.62
CA GLY A 126 -15.13 0.59 -3.09
C GLY A 126 -14.23 -0.27 -2.20
N ARG A 127 -13.00 0.18 -1.92
CA ARG A 127 -12.14 -0.44 -0.88
C ARG A 127 -12.79 -0.32 0.50
N LEU A 128 -12.47 -1.26 1.38
CA LEU A 128 -12.74 -1.12 2.80
C LEU A 128 -11.74 -0.13 3.41
N SER A 129 -12.19 0.69 4.36
CA SER A 129 -11.30 1.49 5.21
C SER A 129 -11.47 1.11 6.67
N SER A 130 -10.36 1.00 7.39
CA SER A 130 -10.34 0.64 8.81
C SER A 130 -10.25 1.89 9.70
N SER A 131 -11.08 1.95 10.75
CA SER A 131 -11.04 2.99 11.79
C SER A 131 -11.16 2.39 13.20
N ASP A 132 -10.74 3.17 14.19
CA ASP A 132 -10.92 2.90 15.62
C ASP A 132 -10.45 1.51 16.09
N PRO A 133 -9.16 1.12 15.90
CA PRO A 133 -8.10 1.84 15.21
C PRO A 133 -7.97 1.47 13.73
N ASN A 134 -7.22 2.27 12.96
CA ASN A 134 -6.88 1.92 11.57
C ASN A 134 -5.75 0.87 11.53
N LEU A 135 -6.11 -0.37 11.22
CA LEU A 135 -5.21 -1.52 11.10
C LEU A 135 -4.73 -1.79 9.67
N GLN A 136 -5.15 -1.00 8.69
CA GLN A 136 -4.71 -1.14 7.29
C GLN A 136 -3.42 -0.37 7.00
N ASN A 137 -3.11 0.65 7.79
CA ASN A 137 -1.97 1.54 7.54
C ASN A 137 -0.73 1.21 8.40
N ILE A 138 -0.64 0.00 8.96
CA ILE A 138 0.48 -0.38 9.83
C ILE A 138 1.76 -0.52 8.97
N PRO A 139 2.79 0.31 9.19
CA PRO A 139 3.98 0.32 8.35
C PRO A 139 4.73 -1.01 8.38
N ILE A 140 5.26 -1.43 7.22
CA ILE A 140 5.98 -2.71 7.06
C ILE A 140 7.48 -2.54 6.78
N ARG A 141 7.88 -1.40 6.21
CA ARG A 141 9.24 -1.21 5.67
C ARG A 141 10.26 -0.69 6.69
N THR A 142 9.78 -0.20 7.83
CA THR A 142 10.61 0.48 8.83
C THR A 142 10.78 -0.47 10.01
N GLU A 143 11.95 -0.45 10.64
CA GLU A 143 12.23 -1.36 11.78
C GLU A 143 11.16 -1.24 12.86
N VAL A 144 10.76 -0.01 13.20
CA VAL A 144 9.70 0.21 14.19
C VAL A 144 8.32 -0.25 13.70
N GLY A 145 8.03 -0.12 12.40
CA GLY A 145 6.80 -0.67 11.82
C GLY A 145 6.77 -2.20 11.93
N GLN A 146 7.91 -2.86 11.69
CA GLN A 146 8.08 -4.30 11.87
C GLN A 146 7.90 -4.70 13.33
N LYS A 147 8.46 -3.91 14.28
CA LYS A 147 8.19 -4.12 15.71
C LYS A 147 6.70 -4.02 16.02
N VAL A 148 5.98 -3.03 15.51
CA VAL A 148 4.51 -2.92 15.68
C VAL A 148 3.80 -4.14 15.09
N ARG A 149 4.16 -4.60 13.89
CA ARG A 149 3.57 -5.81 13.27
C ARG A 149 3.83 -7.08 14.10
N ARG A 150 5.02 -7.22 14.70
CA ARG A 150 5.36 -8.35 15.58
C ARG A 150 4.49 -8.41 16.84
N ALA A 151 3.88 -7.30 17.24
CA ALA A 151 2.95 -7.30 18.36
C ALA A 151 1.62 -8.01 18.01
N PHE A 152 1.24 -8.14 16.75
CA PHE A 152 0.00 -8.82 16.37
C PHE A 152 0.21 -10.33 16.35
N ILE A 153 -0.49 -11.03 17.24
CA ILE A 153 -0.35 -12.46 17.50
C ILE A 153 -1.69 -13.19 17.38
N PRO A 154 -1.70 -14.52 17.16
CA PRO A 154 -2.89 -15.34 17.30
C PRO A 154 -3.43 -15.25 18.73
N GLY A 155 -4.74 -15.15 18.90
CA GLY A 155 -5.30 -15.03 20.25
C GLY A 155 -5.54 -16.35 21.00
N ARG A 156 -5.16 -17.51 20.45
CA ARG A 156 -5.19 -18.79 21.17
C ARG A 156 -3.82 -19.46 21.16
N PRO A 157 -3.43 -20.13 22.25
CA PRO A 157 -2.19 -20.91 22.27
C PRO A 157 -2.18 -21.98 21.17
N GLY A 158 -1.07 -22.05 20.43
CA GLY A 158 -0.89 -23.00 19.34
C GLY A 158 -1.47 -22.57 18.00
N ASP A 159 -2.37 -21.58 17.95
CA ASP A 159 -2.80 -21.01 16.66
C ASP A 159 -1.63 -20.30 15.97
N VAL A 160 -1.75 -20.11 14.66
CA VAL A 160 -0.82 -19.34 13.83
C VAL A 160 -1.60 -18.31 13.03
N LEU A 161 -0.91 -17.26 12.60
CA LEU A 161 -1.46 -16.35 11.63
C LEU A 161 -1.15 -16.86 10.23
N LEU A 162 -2.15 -16.82 9.35
CA LEU A 162 -2.04 -17.06 7.92
C LEU A 162 -2.35 -15.74 7.19
N SER A 163 -1.44 -15.30 6.34
CA SER A 163 -1.66 -14.17 5.42
C SER A 163 -1.77 -14.69 3.99
N ALA A 164 -2.76 -14.21 3.25
CA ALA A 164 -3.00 -14.50 1.86
C ALA A 164 -3.12 -13.18 1.08
N ASP A 165 -2.12 -12.90 0.25
CA ASP A 165 -1.97 -11.63 -0.47
C ASP A 165 -2.03 -11.85 -1.98
N TYR A 166 -2.84 -11.07 -2.69
CA TYR A 166 -2.85 -11.17 -4.14
C TYR A 166 -1.56 -10.61 -4.74
N SER A 167 -0.90 -11.43 -5.56
CA SER A 167 0.27 -10.99 -6.30
C SER A 167 -0.15 -10.09 -7.47
N GLN A 168 0.04 -8.78 -7.28
CA GLN A 168 -0.12 -7.75 -8.31
C GLN A 168 -1.54 -7.69 -8.92
N ILE A 169 -2.59 -7.81 -8.09
CA ILE A 169 -3.98 -7.86 -8.56
C ILE A 169 -4.36 -6.70 -9.48
N GLU A 170 -3.90 -5.47 -9.20
CA GLU A 170 -4.21 -4.30 -10.02
C GLU A 170 -3.68 -4.45 -11.46
N LEU A 171 -2.47 -4.98 -11.63
CA LEU A 171 -1.89 -5.23 -12.95
C LEU A 171 -2.59 -6.38 -13.69
N ARG A 172 -3.02 -7.42 -12.96
CA ARG A 172 -3.79 -8.53 -13.54
C ARG A 172 -5.18 -8.09 -13.97
N VAL A 173 -5.82 -7.22 -13.18
CA VAL A 173 -7.08 -6.55 -13.55
C VAL A 173 -6.89 -5.73 -14.82
N LEU A 174 -5.84 -4.93 -14.89
CA LEU A 174 -5.54 -4.18 -16.11
C LEU A 174 -5.38 -5.10 -17.31
N ALA A 175 -4.55 -6.15 -17.21
CA ALA A 175 -4.33 -7.10 -18.29
C ALA A 175 -5.65 -7.72 -18.79
N HIS A 176 -6.56 -8.05 -17.86
CA HIS A 176 -7.89 -8.55 -18.21
C HIS A 176 -8.76 -7.51 -18.94
N MET A 177 -8.74 -6.25 -18.48
CA MET A 177 -9.54 -5.17 -19.06
C MET A 177 -9.02 -4.72 -20.43
N THR A 178 -7.71 -4.72 -20.62
CA THR A 178 -7.08 -4.22 -21.85
C THR A 178 -6.87 -5.31 -22.89
N ASP A 179 -6.81 -6.58 -22.47
CA ASP A 179 -6.40 -7.69 -23.32
C ASP A 179 -5.05 -7.42 -24.02
N ASP A 180 -4.15 -6.72 -23.31
CA ASP A 180 -2.85 -6.37 -23.86
C ASP A 180 -2.00 -7.64 -24.01
N PRO A 181 -1.52 -7.96 -25.22
CA PRO A 181 -0.87 -9.25 -25.48
C PRO A 181 0.42 -9.42 -24.66
N VAL A 182 1.17 -8.34 -24.40
CA VAL A 182 2.41 -8.41 -23.63
C VAL A 182 2.09 -8.66 -22.15
N LEU A 183 1.09 -7.97 -21.59
CA LEU A 183 0.67 -8.22 -20.19
C LEU A 183 0.08 -9.61 -20.01
N VAL A 184 -0.78 -10.04 -20.93
CA VAL A 184 -1.44 -11.34 -20.87
C VAL A 184 -0.42 -12.47 -20.95
N ASP A 185 0.51 -12.41 -21.90
CA ASP A 185 1.58 -13.41 -22.05
C ASP A 185 2.50 -13.45 -20.83
N ALA A 186 2.93 -12.28 -20.32
CA ALA A 186 3.78 -12.20 -19.13
C ALA A 186 3.14 -12.86 -17.90
N PHE A 187 1.84 -12.60 -17.65
CA PHE A 187 1.13 -13.21 -16.54
C PHE A 187 0.83 -14.69 -16.75
N ALA A 188 0.54 -15.12 -17.99
CA ALA A 188 0.32 -16.53 -18.31
C ALA A 188 1.60 -17.37 -18.08
N ARG A 189 2.77 -16.80 -18.34
CA ARG A 189 4.08 -17.44 -18.12
C ARG A 189 4.62 -17.31 -16.70
N GLY A 190 3.95 -16.56 -15.82
CA GLY A 190 4.43 -16.28 -14.47
C GLY A 190 5.73 -15.45 -14.46
N GLU A 191 5.96 -14.63 -15.49
CA GLU A 191 7.13 -13.75 -15.58
C GLU A 191 7.06 -12.62 -14.53
N ASP A 192 8.23 -12.14 -14.10
CA ASP A 192 8.29 -10.90 -13.32
C ASP A 192 7.90 -9.72 -14.22
N ILE A 193 6.69 -9.20 -14.03
CA ILE A 193 6.16 -8.15 -14.89
C ILE A 193 7.01 -6.86 -14.87
N HIS A 194 7.70 -6.55 -13.77
CA HIS A 194 8.55 -5.36 -13.71
C HIS A 194 9.83 -5.56 -14.50
N ALA A 195 10.42 -6.77 -14.44
CA ALA A 195 11.55 -7.12 -15.27
C ALA A 195 11.14 -7.17 -16.75
N ARG A 196 9.96 -7.72 -17.06
CA ARG A 196 9.40 -7.73 -18.41
C ARG A 196 9.21 -6.33 -18.96
N THR A 197 8.55 -5.44 -18.20
CA THR A 197 8.38 -4.03 -18.59
C THR A 197 9.73 -3.35 -18.82
N ALA A 198 10.73 -3.59 -17.97
CA ALA A 198 12.07 -3.04 -18.18
C ALA A 198 12.70 -3.56 -19.48
N ALA A 199 12.62 -4.86 -19.75
CA ALA A 199 13.14 -5.48 -20.97
C ALA A 199 12.54 -4.82 -22.23
N GLU A 200 11.22 -4.65 -22.24
CA GLU A 200 10.49 -4.03 -23.36
C GLU A 200 10.84 -2.54 -23.52
N VAL A 201 10.89 -1.78 -22.42
CA VAL A 201 11.14 -0.33 -22.46
C VAL A 201 12.59 -0.02 -22.85
N PHE A 202 13.55 -0.77 -22.32
CA PHE A 202 14.97 -0.59 -22.62
C PHE A 202 15.42 -1.34 -23.88
N ALA A 203 14.54 -2.13 -24.50
CA ALA A 203 14.84 -2.99 -25.65
C ALA A 203 16.05 -3.91 -25.40
N ILE A 204 16.08 -4.56 -24.24
CA ILE A 204 17.12 -5.50 -23.82
C ILE A 204 16.51 -6.85 -23.44
N PRO A 205 17.25 -7.97 -23.54
CA PRO A 205 16.83 -9.25 -22.97
C PRO A 205 16.51 -9.16 -21.47
N GLN A 206 15.49 -9.90 -21.01
CA GLN A 206 15.03 -9.83 -19.62
C GLN A 206 16.10 -10.25 -18.59
N ASP A 207 16.97 -11.17 -18.96
CA ASP A 207 18.10 -11.63 -18.14
C ASP A 207 19.22 -10.57 -18.01
N GLN A 208 19.22 -9.54 -18.86
CA GLN A 208 20.13 -8.40 -18.79
C GLN A 208 19.55 -7.21 -18.02
N VAL A 209 18.30 -7.32 -17.53
CA VAL A 209 17.66 -6.25 -16.77
C VAL A 209 18.34 -6.08 -15.43
N THR A 210 18.91 -4.89 -15.21
CA THR A 210 19.52 -4.53 -13.93
C THR A 210 18.47 -4.27 -12.85
N ALA A 211 18.86 -4.40 -11.58
CA ALA A 211 17.99 -4.10 -10.45
C ALA A 211 17.43 -2.66 -10.48
N ASN A 212 18.23 -1.69 -10.96
CA ASN A 212 17.77 -0.31 -11.10
C ASN A 212 16.74 -0.15 -12.23
N GLN A 213 16.94 -0.78 -13.39
CA GLN A 213 15.95 -0.75 -14.48
C GLN A 213 14.63 -1.39 -14.05
N ARG A 214 14.68 -2.53 -13.36
CA ARG A 214 13.50 -3.17 -12.76
C ARG A 214 12.79 -2.24 -11.76
N ARG A 215 13.55 -1.51 -10.92
CA ARG A 215 13.00 -0.53 -9.98
C ARG A 215 12.28 0.61 -10.71
N LEU A 216 12.87 1.15 -11.77
CA LEU A 216 12.26 2.21 -12.59
C LEU A 216 10.96 1.72 -13.25
N ALA A 217 10.99 0.55 -13.89
CA ALA A 217 9.82 -0.07 -14.50
C ALA A 217 8.70 -0.34 -13.48
N LYS A 218 9.06 -0.72 -12.24
CA LYS A 218 8.10 -0.84 -11.13
C LYS A 218 7.42 0.49 -10.82
N VAL A 219 8.18 1.58 -10.68
CA VAL A 219 7.63 2.93 -10.43
C VAL A 219 6.66 3.32 -11.55
N VAL A 220 7.01 3.02 -12.80
CA VAL A 220 6.18 3.32 -13.96
C VAL A 220 4.91 2.49 -14.01
N ASN A 221 4.99 1.17 -13.80
CA ASN A 221 3.81 0.31 -13.71
C ASN A 221 2.84 0.87 -12.67
N PHE A 222 3.28 1.04 -11.42
CA PHE A 222 2.39 1.59 -10.40
C PHE A 222 1.92 3.02 -10.71
N GLY A 223 2.82 3.89 -11.17
CA GLY A 223 2.54 5.30 -11.41
C GLY A 223 1.53 5.55 -12.52
N LEU A 224 1.66 4.85 -13.65
CA LEU A 224 0.77 5.05 -14.80
C LEU A 224 -0.69 4.75 -14.46
N PHE A 225 -0.97 3.79 -13.56
CA PHE A 225 -2.33 3.49 -13.09
C PHE A 225 -2.95 4.57 -12.22
N TYR A 226 -2.13 5.48 -11.68
CA TYR A 226 -2.58 6.67 -10.96
C TYR A 226 -2.51 7.93 -11.83
N GLY A 227 -2.26 7.77 -13.14
CA GLY A 227 -2.11 8.84 -14.12
C GLY A 227 -0.92 9.76 -13.80
N LEU A 228 0.20 9.14 -13.41
CA LEU A 228 1.48 9.80 -13.23
C LEU A 228 1.90 10.49 -14.54
N SER A 229 2.30 11.76 -14.44
CA SER A 229 2.86 12.51 -15.55
C SER A 229 4.38 12.32 -15.65
N ASP A 230 4.96 12.72 -16.77
CA ASP A 230 6.41 12.91 -16.96
C ASP A 230 7.08 13.64 -15.78
N PHE A 231 6.52 14.76 -15.31
CA PHE A 231 7.00 15.47 -14.12
C PHE A 231 6.95 14.64 -12.84
N GLY A 232 5.88 13.87 -12.65
CA GLY A 232 5.74 13.00 -11.49
C GLY A 232 6.75 11.86 -11.50
N LEU A 233 6.97 11.27 -12.68
CA LEU A 233 7.95 10.21 -12.87
C LEU A 233 9.38 10.71 -12.66
N ALA A 234 9.74 11.86 -13.23
CA ALA A 234 11.04 12.50 -13.01
C ALA A 234 11.32 12.72 -11.52
N ARG A 235 10.35 13.26 -10.78
CA ARG A 235 10.45 13.45 -9.32
C ARG A 235 10.68 12.14 -8.56
N ASP A 236 9.95 11.09 -8.89
CA ASP A 236 9.97 9.84 -8.12
C ASP A 236 11.17 8.94 -8.47
N THR A 237 11.82 9.19 -9.61
CA THR A 237 12.94 8.38 -10.12
C THR A 237 14.29 9.08 -10.10
N GLY A 238 14.30 10.42 -10.03
CA GLY A 238 15.49 11.25 -10.20
C GLY A 238 15.90 11.50 -11.65
N MET A 239 15.11 11.01 -12.62
CA MET A 239 15.34 11.25 -14.05
C MET A 239 15.02 12.71 -14.43
N SER A 240 15.60 13.18 -15.52
CA SER A 240 15.13 14.41 -16.16
C SER A 240 13.70 14.22 -16.71
N THR A 241 12.96 15.32 -16.87
CA THR A 241 11.60 15.27 -17.45
C THR A 241 11.62 14.72 -18.89
N GLU A 242 12.69 14.98 -19.65
CA GLU A 242 12.85 14.46 -21.00
C GLU A 242 13.03 12.93 -21.01
N GLU A 243 13.91 12.40 -20.16
CA GLU A 243 14.09 10.95 -20.04
C GLU A 243 12.81 10.27 -19.55
N ALA A 244 12.10 10.88 -18.60
CA ALA A 244 10.82 10.37 -18.11
C ALA A 244 9.77 10.29 -19.22
N ARG A 245 9.69 11.32 -20.08
CA ARG A 245 8.82 11.32 -21.26
C ARG A 245 9.18 10.20 -22.23
N ILE A 246 10.46 10.07 -22.58
CA ILE A 246 10.95 9.01 -23.49
C ILE A 246 10.58 7.62 -22.95
N PHE A 247 10.72 7.43 -21.63
CA PHE A 247 10.37 6.19 -20.96
C PHE A 247 8.87 5.87 -21.06
N ILE A 248 8.01 6.85 -20.76
CA ILE A 248 6.55 6.69 -20.85
C ILE A 248 6.13 6.39 -22.30
N ASP A 249 6.73 7.07 -23.28
CA ASP A 249 6.45 6.81 -24.69
C ASP A 249 6.87 5.40 -25.11
N ALA A 250 8.03 4.93 -24.65
CA ALA A 250 8.48 3.56 -24.89
C ALA A 250 7.55 2.52 -24.23
N TYR A 251 7.10 2.78 -23.01
CA TYR A 251 6.11 1.95 -22.33
C TYR A 251 4.83 1.82 -23.16
N PHE A 252 4.25 2.93 -23.61
CA PHE A 252 3.02 2.88 -24.39
C PHE A 252 3.19 2.30 -25.80
N ARG A 253 4.41 2.28 -26.35
CA ARG A 253 4.71 1.51 -27.57
C ARG A 253 4.67 0.00 -27.31
N ALA A 254 5.22 -0.45 -26.17
CA ALA A 254 5.18 -1.85 -25.78
C ALA A 254 3.76 -2.32 -25.40
N TYR A 255 3.02 -1.48 -24.66
CA TYR A 255 1.69 -1.78 -24.13
C TYR A 255 0.60 -0.95 -24.82
N ASN A 256 0.45 -1.11 -26.14
CA ASN A 256 -0.45 -0.25 -26.92
C ASN A 256 -1.92 -0.37 -26.48
N ARG A 257 -2.39 -1.56 -26.09
CA ARG A 257 -3.78 -1.74 -25.62
C ARG A 257 -4.04 -1.01 -24.31
N VAL A 258 -3.01 -0.89 -23.46
CA VAL A 258 -3.10 -0.06 -22.25
C VAL A 258 -3.29 1.42 -22.63
N ARG A 259 -2.54 1.94 -23.59
CA ARG A 259 -2.71 3.32 -24.07
C ARG A 259 -4.13 3.56 -24.59
N GLU A 260 -4.61 2.69 -25.47
CA GLU A 260 -5.96 2.75 -26.03
C GLU A 260 -7.03 2.75 -24.94
N PHE A 261 -6.90 1.88 -23.94
CA PHE A 261 -7.78 1.82 -22.79
C PHE A 261 -7.78 3.11 -21.97
N LEU A 262 -6.60 3.68 -21.67
CA LEU A 262 -6.48 4.90 -20.88
C LEU A 262 -7.08 6.13 -21.59
N GLU A 263 -6.93 6.24 -22.91
CA GLU A 263 -7.59 7.30 -23.67
C GLU A 263 -9.10 7.05 -23.78
N GLY A 264 -9.50 5.79 -24.01
CA GLY A 264 -10.89 5.37 -24.05
C GLY A 264 -11.65 5.69 -22.77
N ILE A 265 -11.07 5.39 -21.60
CA ILE A 265 -11.74 5.62 -20.31
C ILE A 265 -11.91 7.11 -20.01
N LYS A 266 -10.98 7.97 -20.44
CA LYS A 266 -11.12 9.43 -20.33
C LYS A 266 -12.27 9.93 -21.20
N MET A 267 -12.38 9.44 -22.44
CA MET A 267 -13.47 9.80 -23.35
C MET A 267 -14.81 9.32 -22.79
N GLN A 268 -14.90 8.06 -22.38
CA GLN A 268 -16.09 7.49 -21.76
C GLN A 268 -16.52 8.31 -20.53
N ALA A 269 -15.58 8.64 -19.63
CA ALA A 269 -15.87 9.45 -18.45
C ALA A 269 -16.38 10.84 -18.80
N ARG A 270 -15.84 11.47 -19.86
CA ARG A 270 -16.33 12.76 -20.38
C ARG A 270 -17.73 12.64 -20.97
N GLU A 271 -18.04 11.56 -21.69
CA GLU A 271 -19.34 11.36 -22.34
C GLU A 271 -20.46 11.05 -21.34
N GLN A 272 -20.24 10.09 -20.43
CA GLN A 272 -21.28 9.61 -19.51
C GLN A 272 -21.23 10.25 -18.11
N GLY A 273 -20.11 10.88 -17.73
CA GLY A 273 -19.94 11.54 -16.43
C GLY A 273 -19.53 10.61 -15.27
N TYR A 274 -19.31 9.33 -15.53
CA TYR A 274 -18.87 8.34 -14.55
C TYR A 274 -17.97 7.27 -15.19
N VAL A 275 -17.37 6.40 -14.37
CA VAL A 275 -16.68 5.17 -14.79
C VAL A 275 -17.17 4.00 -13.94
N GLU A 276 -16.95 2.77 -14.43
CA GLU A 276 -17.42 1.54 -13.78
C GLU A 276 -16.27 0.53 -13.53
N THR A 277 -16.46 -0.35 -12.55
CA THR A 277 -15.63 -1.55 -12.35
C THR A 277 -16.15 -2.73 -13.18
N LEU A 278 -15.41 -3.85 -13.20
CA LEU A 278 -15.82 -5.13 -13.78
C LEU A 278 -17.15 -5.67 -13.22
N LEU A 279 -17.53 -5.24 -12.00
CA LEU A 279 -18.78 -5.62 -11.34
C LEU A 279 -19.76 -4.44 -11.24
N HIS A 280 -19.66 -3.48 -12.16
CA HIS A 280 -20.61 -2.37 -12.35
C HIS A 280 -20.71 -1.39 -11.16
N ARG A 281 -19.72 -1.34 -10.26
CA ARG A 281 -19.62 -0.27 -9.27
C ARG A 281 -19.32 1.04 -10.02
N ARG A 282 -20.15 2.07 -9.80
CA ARG A 282 -20.00 3.37 -10.46
C ARG A 282 -19.28 4.39 -9.58
N ARG A 283 -18.46 5.24 -10.22
CA ARG A 283 -17.99 6.50 -9.64
C ARG A 283 -18.24 7.66 -10.59
N TYR A 284 -19.12 8.58 -10.19
CA TYR A 284 -19.34 9.84 -10.90
C TYR A 284 -18.16 10.80 -10.72
N ILE A 285 -17.81 11.54 -11.77
CA ILE A 285 -16.62 12.39 -11.81
C ILE A 285 -17.03 13.81 -12.20
N GLN A 286 -17.21 14.67 -11.19
CA GLN A 286 -17.76 16.03 -11.37
C GLN A 286 -16.89 16.91 -12.30
N ASP A 287 -15.57 16.90 -12.13
CA ASP A 287 -14.64 17.80 -12.82
C ASP A 287 -14.18 17.30 -14.20
N ILE A 288 -14.70 16.18 -14.70
CA ILE A 288 -14.20 15.56 -15.94
C ILE A 288 -14.41 16.43 -17.19
N ARG A 289 -15.38 17.36 -17.15
CA ARG A 289 -15.67 18.36 -18.19
C ARG A 289 -15.19 19.77 -17.83
N SER A 290 -14.47 19.93 -16.72
CA SER A 290 -14.07 21.25 -16.25
C SER A 290 -13.19 21.96 -17.30
N PRO A 291 -13.43 23.26 -17.60
CA PRO A 291 -12.53 24.02 -18.47
C PRO A 291 -11.16 24.23 -17.81
N ASN A 292 -11.09 24.22 -16.48
CA ASN A 292 -9.84 24.31 -15.74
C ASN A 292 -9.01 23.03 -15.94
N ARG A 293 -7.85 23.18 -16.60
CA ARG A 293 -6.95 22.06 -16.94
C ARG A 293 -6.51 21.26 -15.71
N MET A 294 -6.23 21.92 -14.58
CA MET A 294 -5.75 21.25 -13.38
C MET A 294 -6.84 20.37 -12.75
N LEU A 295 -8.06 20.90 -12.64
CA LEU A 295 -9.22 20.13 -12.14
C LEU A 295 -9.53 18.96 -13.06
N ARG A 296 -9.57 19.20 -14.37
CA ARG A 296 -9.84 18.17 -15.38
C ARG A 296 -8.78 17.06 -15.37
N GLN A 297 -7.50 17.39 -15.28
CA GLN A 297 -6.43 16.38 -15.16
C GLN A 297 -6.56 15.56 -13.86
N GLY A 298 -6.97 16.19 -12.75
CA GLY A 298 -7.30 15.47 -11.51
C GLY A 298 -8.44 14.48 -11.69
N ALA A 299 -9.51 14.90 -12.37
CA ALA A 299 -10.64 14.05 -12.72
C ALA A 299 -10.26 12.90 -13.66
N GLU A 300 -9.41 13.15 -14.66
CA GLU A 300 -8.90 12.10 -15.56
C GLU A 300 -8.09 11.04 -14.81
N ARG A 301 -7.25 11.44 -13.85
CA ARG A 301 -6.53 10.48 -12.98
C ARG A 301 -7.50 9.60 -12.19
N ILE A 302 -8.58 10.19 -11.67
CA ILE A 302 -9.64 9.44 -11.00
C ILE A 302 -10.33 8.46 -11.96
N ALA A 303 -10.63 8.89 -13.18
CA ALA A 303 -11.28 8.07 -14.21
C ALA A 303 -10.43 6.86 -14.60
N ILE A 304 -9.11 7.04 -14.70
CA ILE A 304 -8.15 5.98 -15.01
C ILE A 304 -8.03 4.97 -13.87
N ASN A 305 -7.83 5.48 -12.65
CA ASN A 305 -7.52 4.63 -11.51
C ASN A 305 -8.73 3.81 -11.02
N MET A 306 -9.93 4.42 -11.03
CA MET A 306 -11.08 3.82 -10.37
C MET A 306 -11.49 2.45 -10.92
N PRO A 307 -11.56 2.22 -12.25
CA PRO A 307 -11.95 0.92 -12.79
C PRO A 307 -11.02 -0.20 -12.35
N VAL A 308 -9.70 0.04 -12.37
CA VAL A 308 -8.70 -0.97 -11.98
C VAL A 308 -8.73 -1.23 -10.47
N GLN A 309 -8.56 -0.17 -9.67
CA GLN A 309 -8.50 -0.29 -8.21
C GLN A 309 -9.83 -0.77 -7.61
N GLY A 310 -10.95 -0.32 -8.18
CA GLY A 310 -12.28 -0.72 -7.74
C GLY A 310 -12.60 -2.15 -8.11
N SER A 311 -12.21 -2.62 -9.30
CA SER A 311 -12.38 -4.03 -9.66
C SER A 311 -11.54 -4.95 -8.77
N ALA A 312 -10.31 -4.56 -8.42
CA ALA A 312 -9.52 -5.31 -7.44
C ALA A 312 -10.21 -5.38 -6.06
N ALA A 313 -10.84 -4.29 -5.62
CA ALA A 313 -11.62 -4.27 -4.39
C ALA A 313 -12.88 -5.15 -4.46
N ASP A 314 -13.55 -5.19 -5.62
CA ASP A 314 -14.72 -6.04 -5.84
C ASP A 314 -14.34 -7.53 -5.83
N ILE A 315 -13.25 -7.90 -6.50
CA ILE A 315 -12.70 -9.27 -6.51
C ILE A 315 -12.30 -9.69 -5.09
N MET A 316 -11.64 -8.81 -4.33
CA MET A 316 -11.30 -9.08 -2.92
C MET A 316 -12.55 -9.37 -2.09
N LYS A 317 -13.62 -8.57 -2.24
CA LYS A 317 -14.89 -8.79 -1.53
C LYS A 317 -15.56 -10.11 -1.92
N LEU A 318 -15.53 -10.50 -3.20
CA LEU A 318 -16.00 -11.81 -3.64
C LEU A 318 -15.22 -12.95 -3.00
N ALA A 319 -13.90 -12.84 -2.97
CA ALA A 319 -13.03 -13.82 -2.32
C ALA A 319 -13.36 -13.95 -0.82
N MET A 320 -13.57 -12.83 -0.13
CA MET A 320 -13.96 -12.82 1.27
C MET A 320 -15.28 -13.59 1.51
N ILE A 321 -16.29 -13.37 0.66
CA ILE A 321 -17.58 -14.06 0.75
C ILE A 321 -17.40 -15.57 0.57
N ARG A 322 -16.65 -16.00 -0.46
CA ARG A 322 -16.39 -17.41 -0.75
C ARG A 322 -15.63 -18.11 0.38
N LEU A 323 -14.58 -17.47 0.88
CA LEU A 323 -13.78 -17.97 2.00
C LEU A 323 -14.65 -18.12 3.26
N GLN A 324 -15.45 -17.10 3.59
CA GLN A 324 -16.33 -17.15 4.75
C GLN A 324 -17.39 -18.25 4.64
N GLN A 325 -17.95 -18.45 3.44
CA GLN A 325 -18.88 -19.54 3.17
C GLN A 325 -18.22 -20.91 3.38
N TYR A 326 -17.02 -21.11 2.82
CA TYR A 326 -16.26 -22.34 2.97
C TYR A 326 -15.95 -22.65 4.44
N LEU A 327 -15.44 -21.67 5.21
CA LEU A 327 -15.15 -21.85 6.64
C LEU A 327 -16.40 -22.32 7.41
N ARG A 328 -17.56 -21.75 7.11
CA ARG A 328 -18.84 -22.10 7.76
C ARG A 328 -19.31 -23.51 7.37
N GLU A 329 -19.31 -23.84 6.08
CA GLU A 329 -19.79 -25.14 5.59
C GLU A 329 -18.93 -26.30 6.09
N GLN A 330 -17.64 -26.06 6.27
CA GLN A 330 -16.69 -27.05 6.76
C GLN A 330 -16.58 -27.10 8.28
N GLY A 331 -17.33 -26.25 9.00
CA GLY A 331 -17.33 -26.18 10.46
C GLY A 331 -15.96 -25.81 11.05
N LEU A 332 -15.15 -25.05 10.31
CA LEU A 332 -13.79 -24.71 10.70
C LEU A 332 -13.78 -23.64 11.80
N GLN A 333 -12.83 -23.75 12.70
CA GLN A 333 -12.61 -22.80 13.79
C GLN A 333 -11.76 -21.60 13.35
N SER A 334 -11.03 -21.72 12.24
CA SER A 334 -10.26 -20.64 11.64
C SER A 334 -11.12 -19.40 11.37
N ARG A 335 -10.53 -18.22 11.52
CA ARG A 335 -11.24 -16.94 11.41
C ARG A 335 -10.49 -15.96 10.53
N MET A 336 -11.19 -15.33 9.59
CA MET A 336 -10.69 -14.12 8.93
C MET A 336 -10.76 -12.95 9.91
N ILE A 337 -9.61 -12.38 10.27
CA ILE A 337 -9.50 -11.35 11.30
C ILE A 337 -9.25 -9.95 10.73
N LEU A 338 -8.52 -9.84 9.61
CA LEU A 338 -8.18 -8.55 9.00
C LEU A 338 -8.18 -8.64 7.47
N THR A 339 -8.35 -7.48 6.86
CA THR A 339 -8.10 -7.25 5.44
C THR A 339 -7.32 -5.95 5.26
N VAL A 340 -6.17 -6.04 4.59
CA VAL A 340 -5.25 -4.93 4.35
C VAL A 340 -5.04 -4.80 2.85
N HIS A 341 -5.83 -3.94 2.22
CA HIS A 341 -5.83 -3.75 0.77
C HIS A 341 -6.11 -5.06 0.00
N ASP A 342 -5.07 -5.71 -0.50
CA ASP A 342 -5.04 -6.96 -1.27
C ASP A 342 -4.65 -8.20 -0.43
N GLU A 343 -4.45 -8.02 0.88
CA GLU A 343 -4.14 -9.08 1.85
C GLU A 343 -5.36 -9.44 2.73
N LEU A 344 -5.56 -10.73 2.97
CA LEU A 344 -6.45 -11.29 4.01
C LEU A 344 -5.62 -11.99 5.08
N VAL A 345 -5.95 -11.75 6.35
CA VAL A 345 -5.25 -12.36 7.49
C VAL A 345 -6.23 -13.22 8.28
N PHE A 346 -5.78 -14.42 8.64
CA PHE A 346 -6.54 -15.42 9.38
C PHE A 346 -5.81 -15.83 10.65
N GLU A 347 -6.58 -16.20 11.69
CA GLU A 347 -6.11 -17.06 12.77
C GLU A 347 -6.48 -18.50 12.44
N VAL A 348 -5.50 -19.41 12.54
CA VAL A 348 -5.62 -20.79 12.08
C VAL A 348 -5.15 -21.75 13.17
N PRO A 349 -6.05 -22.62 13.68
CA PRO A 349 -5.68 -23.67 14.63
C PRO A 349 -4.76 -24.72 13.99
N PRO A 350 -3.91 -25.40 14.79
CA PRO A 350 -2.96 -26.40 14.29
C PRO A 350 -3.56 -27.44 13.35
N GLY A 351 -4.73 -27.98 13.68
CA GLY A 351 -5.38 -29.04 12.90
C GLY A 351 -6.01 -28.58 11.59
N GLU A 352 -6.06 -27.28 11.31
CA GLU A 352 -6.69 -26.71 10.11
C GLU A 352 -5.68 -26.09 9.13
N ARG A 353 -4.39 -26.05 9.52
CA ARG A 353 -3.34 -25.33 8.78
C ARG A 353 -3.17 -25.83 7.34
N GLU A 354 -2.91 -27.12 7.16
CA GLU A 354 -2.70 -27.73 5.83
C GLU A 354 -3.91 -27.51 4.92
N ARG A 355 -5.10 -27.72 5.47
CA ARG A 355 -6.36 -27.50 4.77
C ARG A 355 -6.53 -26.07 4.25
N LEU A 356 -6.17 -25.08 5.05
CA LEU A 356 -6.25 -23.67 4.64
C LEU A 356 -5.15 -23.30 3.65
N ILE A 357 -3.94 -23.86 3.79
CA ILE A 357 -2.84 -23.69 2.83
C ILE A 357 -3.28 -24.15 1.44
N ASP A 358 -4.01 -25.27 1.37
CA ASP A 358 -4.45 -25.83 0.09
C ASP A 358 -5.61 -25.02 -0.52
N VAL A 359 -6.62 -24.64 0.27
CA VAL A 359 -7.88 -24.13 -0.28
C VAL A 359 -7.95 -22.60 -0.40
N VAL A 360 -7.24 -21.85 0.46
CA VAL A 360 -7.32 -20.38 0.45
C VAL A 360 -6.82 -19.78 -0.88
N PRO A 361 -5.65 -20.20 -1.43
CA PRO A 361 -5.16 -19.67 -2.70
C PRO A 361 -6.15 -19.90 -3.84
N ASP A 362 -6.73 -21.10 -3.93
CA ASP A 362 -7.66 -21.47 -5.00
C ASP A 362 -8.97 -20.68 -4.93
N LEU A 363 -9.55 -20.54 -3.73
CA LEU A 363 -10.79 -19.78 -3.54
C LEU A 363 -10.62 -18.29 -3.89
N MET A 364 -9.45 -17.73 -3.59
CA MET A 364 -9.11 -16.36 -3.95
C MET A 364 -8.79 -16.24 -5.44
N ALA A 365 -7.93 -17.12 -5.97
CA ALA A 365 -7.50 -17.08 -7.37
C ALA A 365 -8.67 -17.26 -8.35
N THR A 366 -9.70 -18.01 -7.96
CA THR A 366 -10.89 -18.26 -8.78
C THR A 366 -12.07 -17.34 -8.44
N ALA A 367 -11.90 -16.35 -7.55
CA ALA A 367 -12.97 -15.48 -7.04
C ALA A 367 -13.76 -14.77 -8.16
N TYR A 368 -13.12 -14.51 -9.30
CA TYR A 368 -13.73 -13.93 -10.48
C TYR A 368 -13.10 -14.54 -11.76
N PRO A 369 -13.87 -14.80 -12.83
CA PRO A 369 -13.33 -15.33 -14.08
C PRO A 369 -12.46 -14.29 -14.80
N MET A 370 -11.15 -14.42 -14.66
CA MET A 370 -10.15 -13.54 -15.26
C MET A 370 -9.55 -14.15 -16.53
N LYS A 371 -9.07 -13.30 -17.45
CA LYS A 371 -8.34 -13.73 -18.67
C LYS A 371 -6.91 -14.16 -18.35
N VAL A 372 -6.34 -13.55 -17.31
CA VAL A 372 -5.04 -13.93 -16.74
C VAL A 372 -5.29 -14.54 -15.37
N PRO A 373 -4.52 -15.57 -14.96
CA PRO A 373 -4.72 -16.19 -13.65
C PRO A 373 -4.49 -15.16 -12.55
N LEU A 374 -5.31 -15.15 -11.51
CA LEU A 374 -4.95 -14.48 -10.25
C LEU A 374 -4.01 -15.39 -9.48
N GLN A 375 -3.04 -14.80 -8.79
CA GLN A 375 -2.08 -15.53 -7.97
C GLN A 375 -2.12 -15.00 -6.55
N VAL A 376 -2.04 -15.91 -5.58
CA VAL A 376 -2.04 -15.58 -4.16
C VAL A 376 -0.78 -16.13 -3.52
N ASP A 377 -0.07 -15.26 -2.80
CA ASP A 377 1.08 -15.63 -1.99
C ASP A 377 0.62 -15.87 -0.55
N LEU A 378 0.96 -17.05 -0.01
CA LEU A 378 0.69 -17.37 1.38
C LEU A 378 1.91 -17.15 2.26
N LYS A 379 1.67 -16.68 3.48
CA LYS A 379 2.64 -16.69 4.57
C LYS A 379 2.01 -17.22 5.85
N LEU A 380 2.80 -17.92 6.66
CA LEU A 380 2.39 -18.39 7.98
C LEU A 380 3.41 -17.97 9.03
N GLY A 381 2.94 -17.60 10.23
CA GLY A 381 3.85 -17.27 11.32
C GLY A 381 3.20 -17.16 12.68
N PRO A 382 4.02 -17.06 13.74
CA PRO A 382 3.55 -16.86 15.11
C PRO A 382 3.07 -15.44 15.39
N ASN A 383 3.41 -14.49 14.52
CA ASN A 383 2.97 -13.10 14.56
C ASN A 383 3.00 -12.52 13.14
N TRP A 384 2.47 -11.31 12.95
CA TRP A 384 2.31 -10.73 11.61
C TRP A 384 3.61 -10.30 10.93
N GLN A 385 4.68 -10.09 11.70
CA GLN A 385 6.00 -9.75 11.16
C GLN A 385 6.79 -11.00 10.77
N ASP A 386 6.83 -12.00 11.63
CA ASP A 386 7.67 -13.19 11.50
C ASP A 386 6.97 -14.31 10.68
N MET A 387 6.13 -13.93 9.72
CA MET A 387 5.50 -14.88 8.82
C MET A 387 6.45 -15.29 7.68
N GLU A 388 6.56 -16.59 7.45
CA GLU A 388 7.37 -17.17 6.39
C GLU A 388 6.50 -17.58 5.20
N ARG A 389 7.05 -17.42 3.99
CA ARG A 389 6.33 -17.79 2.76
C ARG A 389 6.12 -19.30 2.70
N VAL A 390 4.88 -19.71 2.47
CA VAL A 390 4.55 -21.11 2.23
C VAL A 390 4.90 -21.44 0.78
N ARG A 391 5.66 -22.51 0.58
CA ARG A 391 5.84 -23.07 -0.76
C ARG A 391 4.58 -23.84 -1.12
N LEU A 392 3.75 -23.23 -1.95
CA LEU A 392 2.64 -23.93 -2.59
C LEU A 392 3.24 -24.99 -3.52
N VAL A 393 2.97 -26.26 -3.25
CA VAL A 393 3.22 -27.30 -4.24
C VAL A 393 2.17 -27.07 -5.32
N ALA A 394 2.60 -26.81 -6.56
CA ALA A 394 1.67 -26.59 -7.66
C ALA A 394 0.62 -27.70 -7.67
N ALA A 395 -0.66 -27.31 -7.55
CA ALA A 395 -1.77 -28.25 -7.64
C ALA A 395 -1.60 -29.03 -8.96
N LYS A 396 -1.70 -30.36 -8.88
CA LYS A 396 -1.69 -31.21 -10.07
C LYS A 396 -2.83 -30.75 -10.98
N ALA A 397 -2.45 -30.29 -12.17
CA ALA A 397 -3.36 -29.94 -13.25
C ALA A 397 -4.27 -31.10 -13.65
#